data_AF-A0A3M1PBB5-F1
#
_entry.id   AF-A0A3M1PBB5-F1
#
_cell.length_a   1.000
_cell.length_b   1.000
_cell.length_c   1.000
_cell.angle_alpha   90.00
_cell.angle_beta   90.00
_cell.angle_gamma   90.00
#
_symmetry.space_group_name_H-M   'P 1'
#
loop_
_entity.id
_entity.type
_entity.pdbx_description
1 polymer ?
#
loop_
_entity_poly.entity_id
_entity_poly.type
_entity_poly.pdbx_seq_one_letter_code
_entity_poly.pdbx_strand_id
1 'polypeptide(L)'
;MNPTFEPRSNGTSSHPCKLALADGTVVTGVAIGHLGETGGELCFNTSMTGYQEIMTDPSYYGQIMMMTYPHIGNYGAMDIDMEAPRPMIAGLVVRAFS
;
A
#
# COMPACT_ATOMS: atom_id res chain seq x y z
N MET A 1 11.50 -37.02 24.53
CA MET A 1 12.08 -35.67 24.59
C MET A 1 11.29 -34.80 23.62
N ASN A 2 10.33 -34.02 24.11
CA ASN A 2 9.59 -33.07 23.27
C ASN A 2 10.44 -31.81 23.10
N PRO A 3 10.59 -31.27 21.88
CA PRO A 3 11.18 -29.96 21.71
C PRO A 3 10.18 -28.91 22.23
N THR A 4 10.60 -28.15 23.24
CA THR A 4 9.88 -26.98 23.74
C THR A 4 9.82 -25.96 22.62
N PHE A 5 8.62 -25.69 22.09
CA PHE A 5 8.40 -24.61 21.13
C PHE A 5 8.42 -23.30 21.92
N GLU A 6 9.56 -22.61 21.92
CA GLU A 6 9.59 -21.25 22.46
C GLU A 6 8.73 -20.34 21.58
N PRO A 7 7.87 -19.49 22.17
CA PRO A 7 7.09 -18.54 21.39
C PRO A 7 8.06 -17.54 20.74
N ARG A 8 8.16 -17.60 19.41
CA ARG A 8 8.82 -16.55 18.63
C ARG A 8 8.17 -15.21 19.00
N SER A 9 8.97 -14.30 19.53
CA SER A 9 8.58 -12.90 19.67
C SER A 9 8.27 -12.36 18.26
N ASN A 10 6.99 -12.30 17.90
CA ASN A 10 6.51 -11.55 16.74
C ASN A 10 6.70 -10.06 17.02
N GLY A 11 7.94 -9.59 16.94
CA GLY A 11 8.25 -8.18 16.80
C GLY A 11 8.08 -7.81 15.33
N THR A 12 6.87 -7.49 14.89
CA THR A 12 6.69 -6.74 13.65
C THR A 12 7.37 -5.39 13.87
N SER A 13 8.55 -5.19 13.29
CA SER A 13 9.18 -3.87 13.25
C SER A 13 8.32 -2.97 12.36
N SER A 14 7.30 -2.37 12.97
CA SER A 14 6.45 -1.38 12.32
C SER A 14 7.32 -0.17 12.00
N HIS A 15 7.70 -0.02 10.73
CA HIS A 15 8.41 1.16 10.26
C HIS A 15 7.42 2.33 10.18
N PRO A 16 7.53 3.37 11.05
CA PRO A 16 6.62 4.49 10.99
C PRO A 16 6.83 5.29 9.70
N CYS A 17 5.75 5.74 9.08
CA CYS A 17 5.78 6.63 7.92
C CYS A 17 4.79 7.78 8.08
N LYS A 18 4.89 8.80 7.21
CA LYS A 18 4.01 9.97 7.20
C LYS A 18 3.48 10.25 5.79
N LEU A 19 2.23 10.65 5.71
CA LEU A 19 1.63 11.31 4.55
C LEU A 19 1.47 12.79 4.92
N ALA A 20 2.10 13.68 4.15
CA ALA A 20 2.01 15.12 4.33
C ALA A 20 1.36 15.76 3.10
N LEU A 21 0.37 16.64 3.33
CA LEU A 21 -0.37 17.34 2.29
C LEU A 21 0.02 18.82 2.26
N ALA A 22 -0.19 19.45 1.11
CA ALA A 22 0.16 20.86 0.89
C ALA A 22 -0.63 21.84 1.79
N ASP A 23 -1.79 21.42 2.31
CA ASP A 23 -2.60 22.20 3.25
C ASP A 23 -2.08 22.15 4.70
N GLY A 24 -0.99 21.41 4.94
CA GLY A 24 -0.40 21.21 6.28
C GLY A 24 -0.94 19.98 7.02
N THR A 25 -1.89 19.23 6.45
CA THR A 25 -2.36 17.97 7.03
C THR A 25 -1.24 16.94 7.04
N VAL A 26 -1.01 16.31 8.19
CA VAL A 26 -0.03 15.23 8.34
C VAL A 26 -0.67 14.03 9.02
N VAL A 27 -0.61 12.88 8.37
CA VAL A 27 -1.12 11.60 8.89
C VAL A 27 0.07 10.67 9.12
N THR A 28 0.10 9.98 10.27
CA THR A 28 1.13 8.99 10.60
C THR A 28 0.58 7.58 10.42
N GLY A 29 1.36 6.69 9.81
CA GLY A 29 0.99 5.30 9.56
C GLY A 29 2.19 4.36 9.67
N VAL A 30 2.02 3.16 9.13
CA VAL A 30 3.04 2.12 9.08
C VAL A 30 3.37 1.82 7.63
N ALA A 31 4.65 1.75 7.29
CA ALA A 31 5.09 1.39 5.95
C ALA A 31 4.82 -0.10 5.68
N ILE A 32 4.16 -0.38 4.55
CA ILE A 32 3.79 -1.73 4.08
C ILE A 32 4.52 -2.14 2.80
N GLY A 33 5.29 -1.23 2.19
CA GLY A 33 5.96 -1.44 0.91
C GLY A 33 7.41 -0.96 0.94
N HIS A 34 7.90 -0.46 -0.19
CA HIS A 34 9.25 0.07 -0.31
C HIS A 34 9.48 1.23 0.68
N LEU A 35 10.60 1.19 1.41
CA LEU A 35 11.02 2.26 2.31
C LEU A 35 11.73 3.36 1.51
N GLY A 36 11.21 4.59 1.61
CA GLY A 36 11.77 5.74 0.92
C GLY A 36 10.82 6.93 0.99
N GLU A 37 11.13 7.96 0.20
CA GLU A 37 10.30 9.13 0.01
C GLU A 37 9.77 9.18 -1.43
N THR A 38 8.51 9.57 -1.58
CA THR A 38 7.85 9.75 -2.87
C THR A 38 6.85 10.89 -2.74
N GLY A 39 6.51 11.51 -3.86
CA GLY A 39 5.58 12.63 -3.93
C GLY A 39 4.71 12.53 -5.18
N GLY A 40 3.58 13.23 -5.15
CA GLY A 40 2.61 13.18 -6.22
C GLY A 40 1.30 13.86 -5.86
N GLU A 41 0.39 13.90 -6.83
CA GLU A 41 -0.99 14.27 -6.58
C GLU A 41 -1.68 13.15 -5.78
N LEU A 42 -2.33 13.51 -4.66
CA LEU A 42 -3.13 12.55 -3.91
C LEU A 42 -4.51 12.42 -4.56
N CYS A 43 -4.78 11.24 -5.10
CA CYS A 43 -6.08 10.88 -5.66
C CYS A 43 -6.73 9.80 -4.79
N PHE A 44 -8.07 9.77 -4.75
CA PHE A 44 -8.80 8.70 -4.07
C PHE A 44 -9.63 7.89 -5.07
N ASN A 45 -9.70 6.58 -4.84
CA ASN A 45 -10.50 5.67 -5.64
C ASN A 45 -11.49 4.90 -4.76
N THR A 46 -12.75 4.85 -5.21
CA THR A 46 -13.88 4.22 -4.49
C THR A 46 -14.13 2.77 -4.89
N SER A 47 -13.34 2.24 -5.82
CA SER A 47 -13.42 0.84 -6.23
C SER A 47 -13.17 -0.11 -5.06
N MET A 48 -14.04 -1.10 -4.94
CA MET A 48 -13.99 -2.13 -3.88
C MET A 48 -13.16 -3.34 -4.28
N THR A 49 -12.80 -3.45 -5.57
CA THR A 49 -12.04 -4.55 -6.19
C THR A 49 -11.14 -3.97 -7.28
N GLY A 50 -10.26 -4.79 -7.85
CA GLY A 50 -9.44 -4.40 -8.99
C GLY A 50 -8.26 -3.49 -8.63
N TYR A 51 -7.70 -3.66 -7.42
CA TYR A 51 -6.63 -2.77 -6.94
C TYR A 51 -5.34 -2.94 -7.76
N GLN A 52 -5.11 -4.11 -8.36
CA GLN A 52 -3.90 -4.36 -9.14
C GLN A 52 -3.94 -3.64 -10.49
N GLU A 53 -5.09 -3.68 -11.16
CA GLU A 53 -5.35 -2.95 -12.40
C GLU A 53 -5.19 -1.44 -12.15
N ILE A 54 -5.76 -0.93 -11.06
CA ILE A 54 -5.60 0.48 -10.65
C ILE A 54 -4.13 0.83 -10.39
N MET A 55 -3.36 -0.05 -9.74
CA MET A 55 -1.95 0.21 -9.45
C MET A 55 -1.06 0.20 -10.71
N THR A 56 -1.49 -0.47 -11.77
CA THR A 56 -0.70 -0.69 -12.99
C THR A 56 -1.17 0.12 -14.19
N ASP A 57 -2.33 0.77 -14.12
CA ASP A 57 -2.83 1.65 -15.18
C ASP A 57 -1.88 2.87 -15.38
N PRO A 58 -1.32 3.06 -16.59
CA PRO A 58 -0.46 4.20 -16.93
C PRO A 58 -1.07 5.58 -16.66
N SER A 59 -2.39 5.68 -16.61
CA SER A 59 -3.13 6.93 -16.36
C SER A 59 -2.86 7.51 -14.96
N TYR A 60 -2.42 6.68 -14.01
CA TYR A 60 -2.10 7.09 -12.64
C TYR A 60 -0.61 7.37 -12.40
N TYR A 61 0.17 7.52 -13.47
CA TYR A 61 1.60 7.78 -13.35
C TYR A 61 1.90 9.00 -12.48
N GLY A 62 2.70 8.80 -11.43
CA GLY A 62 3.11 9.88 -10.53
C GLY A 62 2.08 10.24 -9.45
N GLN A 63 0.93 9.54 -9.38
CA GLN A 63 -0.10 9.81 -8.38
C GLN A 63 0.08 8.93 -7.13
N ILE A 64 -0.27 9.47 -5.98
CA ILE A 64 -0.42 8.72 -4.74
C ILE A 64 -1.88 8.28 -4.67
N MET A 65 -2.13 6.97 -4.72
CA MET A 65 -3.47 6.41 -4.74
C MET A 65 -3.96 6.07 -3.34
N MET A 66 -5.09 6.67 -2.92
CA MET A 66 -5.78 6.35 -1.68
C MET A 66 -7.00 5.47 -1.97
N MET A 67 -6.99 4.25 -1.45
CA MET A 67 -8.15 3.35 -1.58
C MET A 67 -9.12 3.57 -0.42
N THR A 68 -10.41 3.76 -0.70
CA THR A 68 -11.42 3.89 0.36
C THR A 68 -11.86 2.54 0.95
N TYR A 69 -11.62 1.43 0.24
CA TYR A 69 -11.97 0.10 0.70
C TYR A 69 -10.97 -0.37 1.79
N PRO A 70 -11.45 -0.88 2.95
CA PRO A 70 -10.60 -1.11 4.11
C PRO A 70 -9.66 -2.32 3.99
N HIS A 71 -9.94 -3.27 3.09
CA HIS A 71 -9.12 -4.47 2.91
C HIS A 71 -8.50 -4.51 1.50
N ILE A 72 -7.27 -4.02 1.39
CA ILE A 72 -6.46 -4.14 0.17
C ILE A 72 -5.46 -5.30 0.37
N GLY A 73 -5.24 -6.09 -0.69
CA GLY A 73 -4.32 -7.24 -0.67
C GLY A 73 -5.00 -8.61 -0.48
N ASN A 74 -6.32 -8.66 -0.38
CA ASN A 74 -7.07 -9.89 -0.06
C ASN A 74 -6.96 -11.02 -1.10
N TYR A 75 -6.56 -10.75 -2.33
CA TYR A 75 -6.32 -11.77 -3.36
C TYR A 75 -4.88 -11.77 -3.91
N GLY A 76 -3.94 -11.06 -3.27
CA GLY A 76 -2.55 -11.00 -3.68
C GLY A 76 -2.33 -10.23 -5.00
N ALA A 77 -1.35 -10.65 -5.79
CA ALA A 77 -1.09 -10.09 -7.12
C ALA A 77 -0.91 -11.23 -8.14
N MET A 78 -1.51 -11.09 -9.32
CA MET A 78 -1.48 -12.08 -10.40
C MET A 78 -1.07 -11.44 -11.72
N ASP A 79 -0.15 -12.03 -12.48
CA ASP A 79 0.36 -11.43 -13.72
C ASP A 79 -0.71 -11.12 -14.77
N ILE A 80 -1.85 -11.83 -14.75
CA ILE A 80 -2.97 -11.64 -15.68
C ILE A 80 -3.72 -10.31 -15.48
N ASP A 81 -3.65 -9.74 -14.27
CA ASP A 81 -4.36 -8.52 -13.89
C ASP A 81 -3.44 -7.28 -13.93
N MET A 82 -2.28 -7.41 -14.60
CA MET A 82 -1.31 -6.31 -14.80
C MET A 82 -1.62 -5.54 -16.10
N GLU A 83 -1.96 -4.26 -16.00
CA GLU A 83 -2.11 -3.35 -17.16
C GLU A 83 -0.76 -2.77 -17.65
N ALA A 84 0.30 -2.93 -16.86
CA ALA A 84 1.66 -2.54 -17.20
C ALA A 84 2.71 -3.46 -16.54
N PRO A 85 3.97 -3.51 -17.02
CA PRO A 85 5.01 -4.38 -16.47
C PRO A 85 5.45 -4.05 -15.03
N ARG A 86 4.98 -2.94 -14.48
CA ARG A 86 5.34 -2.42 -13.15
C ARG A 86 4.20 -1.56 -12.60
N PRO A 87 4.15 -1.34 -11.28
CA PRO A 87 3.29 -0.30 -10.71
C PRO A 87 3.58 1.06 -11.35
N MET A 88 2.50 1.77 -11.69
CA MET A 88 2.53 3.08 -12.32
C MET A 88 2.29 4.20 -11.30
N ILE A 89 1.56 3.90 -10.22
CA ILE A 89 1.39 4.81 -9.08
C ILE A 89 2.71 5.14 -8.38
N ALA A 90 2.81 6.35 -7.83
CA ALA A 90 3.96 6.80 -7.04
C ALA A 90 3.91 6.33 -5.58
N GLY A 91 2.71 6.03 -5.07
CA GLY A 91 2.50 5.55 -3.70
C GLY A 91 1.08 5.05 -3.47
N LEU A 92 0.90 4.27 -2.40
CA LEU A 92 -0.37 3.67 -2.02
C LEU A 92 -0.70 4.05 -0.57
N VAL A 93 -1.94 4.49 -0.32
CA VAL A 93 -2.46 4.80 1.01
C VAL A 93 -3.71 3.96 1.27
N VAL A 94 -3.69 3.18 2.36
CA VAL A 94 -4.78 2.28 2.75
C VAL A 94 -5.05 2.37 4.25
N ARG A 95 -6.27 2.03 4.66
CA ARG A 95 -6.64 2.00 6.08
C ARG A 95 -6.11 0.74 6.78
N ALA A 96 -6.21 -0.42 6.12
CA ALA A 96 -5.61 -1.67 6.56
C ALA A 96 -5.10 -2.46 5.35
N PHE A 97 -4.02 -3.20 5.56
CA PHE A 97 -3.39 -4.07 4.58
C PHE A 97 -3.42 -5.49 5.13
N SER A 98 -3.78 -6.46 4.30
CA SER A 98 -3.88 -7.89 4.67
C SER A 98 -2.82 -8.70 3.95
#